data_AF-A0A8J7VWY9-F1
#
_entry.id   AF-A0A8J7VWY9-F1
#
_cell.length_a   1.000
_cell.length_b   1.000
_cell.length_c   1.000
_cell.angle_alpha   90.00
_cell.angle_beta   90.00
_cell.angle_gamma   90.00
#
_symmetry.space_group_name_H-M   'P 1'
#
loop_
_entity.id
_entity.type
_entity.pdbx_description
1 polymer ?
#
loop_
_entity_poly.entity_id
_entity_poly.type
_entity_poly.pdbx_seq_one_letter_code
_entity_poly.pdbx_strand_id
1 'polypeptide(L)'
;MNEENRWNKTKLQKILFFVIVIVCLVTIFSMNRSIKSMQQELSMLRQEVGNLHSSVSSDINHISANIESSLKKESSIVSDYSYQVLADKINKAEGTVPLRVMARPKEHKNNLKASFFVESEEGKIFSAQGEEGEGYSFWATIEVPLNNNLKKLSVSFDDGTVQKTEILEEIYELSNRYMMKVDSTIQNMNIMNNNHKLEYSGAVETYFSMNMEGNNYPVSGEIRFQKDGTLIKKIPVNVEKLDDSTGRNNESHDLYIEKYVAGESGVYTTSFNETIAYKKDSLIEIVVIINDNLGFQYKQTIYGERIDENGELYLSDYSNEVIIE
;
A
#
# COMPACT_ATOMS: atom_id res chain seq x y z
N MET A 1 58.80 -44.74 20.08
CA MET A 1 57.89 -44.03 19.13
C MET A 1 57.87 -42.56 19.55
N ASN A 2 58.59 -41.73 18.79
CA ASN A 2 59.18 -40.44 19.21
C ASN A 2 58.18 -39.37 19.67
N GLU A 3 58.47 -38.69 20.78
CA GLU A 3 57.75 -37.51 21.29
C GLU A 3 57.73 -36.35 20.28
N GLU A 4 58.78 -36.24 19.48
CA GLU A 4 58.91 -35.27 18.38
C GLU A 4 57.80 -35.43 17.31
N ASN A 5 57.37 -36.67 17.07
CA ASN A 5 56.31 -36.99 16.11
C ASN A 5 54.90 -36.69 16.67
N ARG A 6 54.72 -36.74 18.00
CA ARG A 6 53.49 -36.32 18.68
C ARG A 6 53.35 -34.80 18.71
N TRP A 7 54.45 -34.08 18.92
CA TRP A 7 54.44 -32.62 18.93
C TRP A 7 54.12 -32.03 17.54
N ASN A 8 54.66 -32.63 16.47
CA ASN A 8 54.31 -32.22 15.10
C ASN A 8 52.86 -32.57 14.74
N LYS A 9 52.32 -33.73 15.15
CA LYS A 9 50.92 -34.08 14.91
C LYS A 9 49.93 -33.13 15.59
N THR A 10 50.18 -32.75 16.84
CA THR A 10 49.29 -31.83 17.58
C THR A 10 49.37 -30.39 17.06
N LYS A 11 50.52 -29.94 16.57
CA LYS A 11 50.64 -28.67 15.85
C LYS A 11 49.91 -28.69 14.50
N LEU A 12 50.08 -29.75 13.71
CA LEU A 12 49.35 -29.94 12.45
C LEU A 12 47.83 -29.97 12.66
N GLN A 13 47.35 -30.65 13.70
CA GLN A 13 45.92 -30.68 14.05
C GLN A 13 45.38 -29.30 14.44
N LYS A 14 46.14 -28.51 15.20
CA LYS A 14 45.76 -27.14 15.57
C LYS A 14 45.74 -26.20 14.36
N ILE A 15 46.72 -26.32 13.46
CA ILE A 15 46.75 -25.54 12.21
C ILE A 15 45.57 -25.92 11.32
N LEU A 16 45.28 -27.22 11.17
CA LEU A 16 44.16 -27.70 10.37
C LEU A 16 42.81 -27.21 10.93
N PHE A 17 42.64 -27.23 12.25
CA PHE A 17 41.45 -26.69 12.90
C PHE A 17 41.29 -25.19 12.65
N PHE A 18 42.38 -24.42 12.76
CA PHE A 18 42.34 -22.98 12.53
C PHE A 18 42.00 -22.63 11.08
N VAL A 19 42.52 -23.40 10.12
CA VAL A 19 42.18 -23.26 8.69
C VAL A 19 40.71 -23.57 8.44
N ILE A 20 40.15 -24.63 9.06
CA ILE A 20 38.72 -24.96 8.93
C ILE A 20 37.85 -23.83 9.50
N VAL A 21 38.19 -23.27 10.65
CA VAL A 21 37.46 -22.15 11.26
C VAL A 21 37.47 -20.92 10.34
N ILE A 22 38.62 -20.60 9.73
CA ILE A 22 38.73 -19.48 8.79
C ILE A 22 37.88 -19.73 7.54
N VAL A 23 37.91 -20.94 6.99
CA VAL A 23 37.08 -21.30 5.83
C VAL A 23 35.59 -21.17 6.17
N CYS A 24 35.16 -21.66 7.34
CA CYS A 24 33.76 -21.51 7.80
C CYS A 24 33.35 -20.04 7.97
N LEU A 25 34.23 -19.20 8.54
CA LEU A 25 33.96 -17.77 8.69
C LEU A 25 33.85 -17.06 7.34
N VAL A 26 34.72 -17.40 6.38
CA VAL A 26 34.66 -16.86 5.01
C VAL A 26 33.39 -17.31 4.28
N THR A 27 32.97 -18.57 4.44
CA THR A 27 31.74 -19.07 3.82
C THR A 27 30.49 -18.43 4.43
N ILE A 28 30.43 -18.27 5.76
CA ILE A 28 29.32 -17.58 6.45
C ILE A 28 29.26 -16.11 6.03
N PHE A 29 30.42 -15.44 5.95
CA PHE A 29 30.49 -14.05 5.50
C PHE A 29 30.09 -13.89 4.02
N SER A 30 30.49 -14.84 3.16
CA SER A 30 30.09 -14.88 1.75
C SER A 30 28.59 -15.12 1.58
N MET A 31 28.01 -16.06 2.34
CA MET A 31 26.57 -16.33 2.33
C MET A 31 25.77 -15.13 2.82
N ASN A 32 26.23 -14.42 3.85
CA ASN A 32 25.60 -13.19 4.33
C ASN A 32 25.60 -12.07 3.29
N ARG A 33 26.58 -12.02 2.38
CA ARG A 33 26.57 -11.07 1.25
C ARG A 33 25.57 -11.47 0.16
N SER A 34 25.50 -12.76 -0.18
CA SER A 34 24.54 -13.28 -1.16
C SER A 34 23.09 -13.18 -0.69
N ILE A 35 22.83 -13.34 0.61
CA ILE A 35 21.49 -13.13 1.18
C ILE A 35 21.08 -11.65 1.09
N LYS A 36 22.00 -10.73 1.36
CA LYS A 36 21.75 -9.28 1.22
C LYS A 36 21.49 -8.87 -0.22
N SER A 37 22.21 -9.44 -1.20
CA SER A 37 21.95 -9.15 -2.61
C SER A 37 20.63 -9.76 -3.08
N MET A 38 20.26 -10.96 -2.61
CA MET A 38 18.96 -11.58 -2.94
C MET A 38 17.77 -10.84 -2.29
N GLN A 39 17.91 -10.30 -1.07
CA GLN A 39 16.88 -9.48 -0.43
C GLN A 39 16.71 -8.12 -1.14
N GLN A 40 17.82 -7.52 -1.59
CA GLN A 40 17.79 -6.32 -2.42
C GLN A 40 17.12 -6.59 -3.77
N GLU A 41 17.47 -7.69 -4.45
CA GLU A 41 16.82 -8.11 -5.70
C GLU A 41 15.34 -8.46 -5.52
N LEU A 42 14.93 -9.09 -4.41
CA LEU A 42 13.52 -9.34 -4.09
C LEU A 42 12.74 -8.06 -3.76
N SER A 43 13.36 -7.08 -3.09
CA SER A 43 12.74 -5.77 -2.84
C SER A 43 12.61 -4.97 -4.14
N MET A 44 13.62 -5.00 -5.01
CA MET A 44 13.60 -4.36 -6.33
C MET A 44 12.60 -5.03 -7.26
N LEU A 45 12.48 -6.36 -7.25
CA LEU A 45 11.46 -7.09 -8.01
C LEU A 45 10.03 -6.82 -7.48
N ARG A 46 9.83 -6.66 -6.17
CA ARG A 46 8.54 -6.22 -5.60
C ARG A 46 8.21 -4.77 -5.96
N GLN A 47 9.20 -3.90 -5.96
CA GLN A 47 9.09 -2.52 -6.40
C GLN A 47 8.80 -2.44 -7.91
N GLU A 48 9.37 -3.33 -8.71
CA GLU A 48 9.15 -3.43 -10.16
C GLU A 48 7.78 -4.05 -10.51
N VAL A 49 7.26 -4.98 -9.70
CA VAL A 49 5.86 -5.46 -9.80
C VAL A 49 4.87 -4.36 -9.37
N GLY A 50 5.22 -3.53 -8.36
CA GLY A 50 4.44 -2.35 -7.97
C GLY A 50 4.44 -1.23 -9.02
N ASN A 51 5.54 -1.10 -9.77
CA ASN A 51 5.76 -0.06 -10.79
C ASN A 51 5.33 -0.49 -12.22
N LEU A 52 5.26 -1.80 -12.51
CA LEU A 52 4.73 -2.34 -13.78
C LEU A 52 3.20 -2.24 -13.88
N HIS A 53 2.51 -1.99 -12.77
CA HIS A 53 1.07 -1.67 -12.78
C HIS A 53 0.81 -0.15 -12.90
N SER A 54 1.75 0.71 -12.49
CA SER A 54 1.57 2.17 -12.53
C SER A 54 2.01 2.83 -13.85
N SER A 55 2.87 2.19 -14.64
CA SER A 55 3.52 2.82 -15.80
C SER A 55 2.83 2.57 -17.16
N VAL A 56 1.55 2.19 -17.17
CA VAL A 56 0.71 2.18 -18.38
C VAL A 56 -0.41 3.23 -18.35
N SER A 57 -0.64 3.91 -17.22
CA SER A 57 -1.86 4.71 -17.01
C SER A 57 -1.72 6.23 -16.97
N SER A 58 -0.66 6.82 -17.56
CA SER A 58 -0.53 8.29 -17.55
C SER A 58 -0.69 9.00 -18.89
N ASP A 59 -0.67 8.34 -20.05
CA ASP A 59 -0.72 9.05 -21.34
C ASP A 59 -1.36 8.24 -22.49
N ILE A 60 -2.54 7.66 -22.28
CA ILE A 60 -3.46 7.38 -23.39
C ILE A 60 -4.79 8.06 -23.10
N ASN A 61 -4.85 9.30 -23.58
CA ASN A 61 -6.04 10.05 -23.92
C ASN A 61 -7.34 9.23 -23.91
N HIS A 62 -8.28 9.67 -23.09
CA HIS A 62 -9.71 9.57 -23.33
C HIS A 62 -10.01 9.85 -24.82
N ILE A 63 -10.05 8.80 -25.67
CA ILE A 63 -10.69 8.65 -26.99
C ILE A 63 -10.24 7.31 -27.59
N SER A 64 -11.22 6.45 -27.88
CA SER A 64 -11.17 5.23 -28.74
C SER A 64 -10.88 3.87 -28.10
N ALA A 65 -11.96 3.21 -27.65
CA ALA A 65 -12.28 1.87 -28.16
C ALA A 65 -13.40 1.99 -29.22
N ASN A 66 -13.07 2.65 -30.33
CA ASN A 66 -13.89 2.66 -31.53
C ASN A 66 -13.69 1.35 -32.28
N ILE A 67 -14.60 0.40 -32.06
CA ILE A 67 -15.12 -0.61 -33.01
C ILE A 67 -16.28 -1.38 -32.34
N GLU A 68 -16.29 -1.54 -31.01
CA GLU A 68 -17.49 -1.98 -30.24
C GLU A 68 -18.55 -0.89 -30.08
N SER A 69 -18.16 0.37 -30.28
CA SER A 69 -18.99 1.55 -30.03
C SER A 69 -20.23 1.64 -30.92
N SER A 70 -20.22 1.15 -32.17
CA SER A 70 -21.35 1.30 -33.11
C SER A 70 -22.53 0.37 -32.81
N LEU A 71 -22.27 -0.92 -32.55
CA LEU A 71 -23.32 -1.90 -32.19
C LEU A 71 -23.91 -1.61 -30.80
N LYS A 72 -23.05 -1.24 -29.84
CA LYS A 72 -23.49 -0.79 -28.50
C LYS A 72 -24.25 0.54 -28.59
N LYS A 73 -23.85 1.46 -29.50
CA LYS A 73 -24.59 2.70 -29.75
C LYS A 73 -25.97 2.46 -30.30
N GLU A 74 -26.23 1.45 -31.14
CA GLU A 74 -27.58 1.26 -31.69
C GLU A 74 -28.58 0.74 -30.64
N SER A 75 -28.15 -0.20 -29.79
CA SER A 75 -28.98 -0.77 -28.71
C SER A 75 -29.05 0.08 -27.44
N SER A 76 -28.13 1.04 -27.27
CA SER A 76 -28.11 1.93 -26.11
C SER A 76 -29.39 2.78 -25.99
N ILE A 77 -29.89 2.95 -24.77
CA ILE A 77 -30.97 3.88 -24.42
C ILE A 77 -30.43 5.30 -24.16
N VAL A 78 -29.10 5.46 -24.16
CA VAL A 78 -28.37 6.70 -23.87
C VAL A 78 -27.78 7.26 -25.17
N SER A 79 -27.96 8.54 -25.43
CA SER A 79 -27.36 9.22 -26.58
C SER A 79 -25.94 9.71 -26.28
N ASP A 80 -25.71 10.13 -25.03
CA ASP A 80 -24.45 10.68 -24.56
C ASP A 80 -24.33 10.51 -23.04
N TYR A 81 -23.11 10.36 -22.52
CA TYR A 81 -22.86 10.28 -21.09
C TYR A 81 -21.46 10.82 -20.75
N SER A 82 -21.28 11.24 -19.50
CA SER A 82 -19.97 11.57 -18.97
C SER A 82 -19.92 11.34 -17.46
N TYR A 83 -18.71 11.18 -16.93
CA TYR A 83 -18.46 11.22 -15.50
C TYR A 83 -17.17 11.99 -15.19
N GLN A 84 -17.09 12.55 -14.00
CA GLN A 84 -15.94 13.28 -13.50
C GLN A 84 -15.79 13.06 -12.00
N VAL A 85 -14.59 12.70 -11.57
CA VAL A 85 -14.21 12.68 -10.17
C VAL A 85 -13.87 14.11 -9.73
N LEU A 86 -14.57 14.63 -8.72
CA LEU A 86 -14.33 15.97 -8.17
C LEU A 86 -13.27 15.92 -7.07
N ALA A 87 -12.02 15.70 -7.47
CA ALA A 87 -10.88 15.51 -6.56
C ALA A 87 -10.63 16.71 -5.62
N ASP A 88 -10.98 17.92 -6.06
CA ASP A 88 -10.91 19.15 -5.26
C ASP A 88 -11.93 19.19 -4.10
N LYS A 89 -12.89 18.26 -4.10
CA LYS A 89 -14.00 18.18 -3.13
C LYS A 89 -14.00 16.91 -2.29
N ILE A 90 -12.85 16.22 -2.18
CA ILE A 90 -12.72 15.04 -1.33
C ILE A 90 -13.17 15.35 0.10
N ASN A 91 -14.12 14.57 0.62
CA ASN A 91 -14.55 14.64 2.01
C ASN A 91 -13.59 13.81 2.87
N LYS A 92 -12.60 14.50 3.45
CA LYS A 92 -11.57 13.90 4.30
C LYS A 92 -12.11 13.23 5.57
N ALA A 93 -13.25 13.70 6.08
CA ALA A 93 -13.82 13.14 7.30
C ALA A 93 -14.52 11.79 7.04
N GLU A 94 -15.05 11.61 5.83
CA GLU A 94 -15.80 10.41 5.44
C GLU A 94 -15.01 9.49 4.51
N GLY A 95 -13.84 9.93 4.01
CA GLY A 95 -13.03 9.18 3.06
C GLY A 95 -13.70 9.02 1.70
N THR A 96 -14.60 9.93 1.33
CA THR A 96 -15.36 9.88 0.07
C THR A 96 -14.92 10.94 -0.92
N VAL A 97 -15.20 10.69 -2.20
CA VAL A 97 -15.06 11.66 -3.27
C VAL A 97 -16.39 11.81 -4.02
N PRO A 98 -16.79 13.04 -4.39
CA PRO A 98 -17.97 13.23 -5.21
C PRO A 98 -17.68 12.81 -6.66
N LEU A 99 -18.48 11.88 -7.18
CA LEU A 99 -18.51 11.50 -8.58
C LEU A 99 -19.66 12.23 -9.28
N ARG A 100 -19.34 13.20 -10.12
CA ARG A 100 -20.33 13.87 -10.97
C ARG A 100 -20.60 13.03 -12.20
N VAL A 101 -21.86 12.76 -12.49
CA VAL A 101 -22.28 11.92 -13.62
C VAL A 101 -23.35 12.63 -14.45
N MET A 102 -23.35 12.34 -15.74
CA MET A 102 -24.33 12.82 -16.70
C MET A 102 -24.73 11.69 -17.64
N ALA A 103 -26.02 11.60 -17.93
CA ALA A 103 -26.52 10.79 -19.03
C ALA A 103 -27.68 11.51 -19.72
N ARG A 104 -27.67 11.43 -21.05
CA ARG A 104 -28.73 11.95 -21.90
C ARG A 104 -29.46 10.76 -22.54
N PRO A 105 -30.76 10.58 -22.29
CA PRO A 105 -31.53 9.52 -22.93
C PRO A 105 -31.72 9.82 -24.42
N LYS A 106 -31.81 8.78 -25.25
CA LYS A 106 -32.20 8.93 -26.66
C LYS A 106 -33.67 9.26 -26.82
N GLU A 107 -34.51 8.67 -25.97
CA GLU A 107 -35.94 8.89 -25.93
C GLU A 107 -36.27 9.69 -24.69
N HIS A 108 -36.60 10.97 -24.87
CA HIS A 108 -37.13 11.79 -23.80
C HIS A 108 -38.65 11.71 -23.79
N LYS A 109 -39.22 11.54 -22.59
CA LYS A 109 -40.66 11.51 -22.36
C LYS A 109 -40.99 12.44 -21.20
N ASN A 110 -42.22 12.94 -21.16
CA ASN A 110 -42.72 13.70 -20.02
C ASN A 110 -42.66 12.83 -18.75
N ASN A 111 -42.18 13.40 -17.65
CA ASN A 111 -41.96 12.75 -16.35
C ASN A 111 -40.86 11.67 -16.32
N LEU A 112 -39.97 11.63 -17.31
CA LEU A 112 -38.82 10.74 -17.26
C LEU A 112 -37.91 11.09 -16.07
N LYS A 113 -37.62 10.12 -15.22
CA LYS A 113 -36.68 10.24 -14.11
C LYS A 113 -35.43 9.43 -14.39
N ALA A 114 -34.28 9.96 -13.99
CA ALA A 114 -33.02 9.25 -14.04
C ALA A 114 -32.57 8.85 -12.64
N SER A 115 -32.01 7.66 -12.49
CA SER A 115 -31.30 7.22 -11.28
C SER A 115 -29.96 6.67 -11.69
N PHE A 116 -28.89 7.19 -11.09
CA PHE A 116 -27.53 6.73 -11.35
C PHE A 116 -27.07 5.77 -10.26
N PHE A 117 -26.29 4.77 -10.66
CA PHE A 117 -25.79 3.73 -9.77
C PHE A 117 -24.30 3.50 -10.02
N VAL A 118 -23.54 3.45 -8.93
CA VAL A 118 -22.13 3.04 -8.93
C VAL A 118 -22.02 1.77 -8.09
N GLU A 119 -21.52 0.70 -8.70
CA GLU A 119 -21.26 -0.58 -8.03
C GLU A 119 -19.77 -0.68 -7.69
N SER A 120 -19.43 -1.05 -6.45
CA SER A 120 -18.06 -1.41 -6.06
C SER A 120 -17.74 -2.87 -6.40
N GLU A 121 -16.46 -3.25 -6.40
CA GLU A 121 -16.04 -4.65 -6.57
C GLU A 121 -16.65 -5.58 -5.51
N GLU A 122 -16.82 -5.08 -4.29
CA GLU A 122 -17.52 -5.77 -3.18
C GLU A 122 -19.05 -5.87 -3.35
N GLY A 123 -19.63 -5.32 -4.43
CA GLY A 123 -21.06 -5.34 -4.69
C GLY A 123 -21.90 -4.31 -3.92
N LYS A 124 -21.27 -3.32 -3.25
CA LYS A 124 -21.99 -2.19 -2.67
C LYS A 124 -22.47 -1.26 -3.77
N ILE A 125 -23.69 -0.75 -3.65
CA ILE A 125 -24.31 0.14 -4.63
C ILE A 125 -24.49 1.53 -4.02
N PHE A 126 -23.89 2.53 -4.64
CA PHE A 126 -24.09 3.94 -4.35
C PHE A 126 -25.02 4.51 -5.42
N SER A 127 -25.97 5.37 -5.05
CA SER A 127 -26.94 5.89 -6.01
C SER A 127 -27.37 7.32 -5.72
N ALA A 128 -27.74 8.03 -6.77
CA ALA A 128 -28.32 9.35 -6.68
C ALA A 128 -29.40 9.54 -7.75
N GLN A 129 -30.43 10.31 -7.41
CA GLN A 129 -31.43 10.74 -8.38
C GLN A 129 -30.81 11.80 -9.29
N GLY A 130 -31.06 11.65 -10.59
CA GLY A 130 -30.65 12.61 -11.59
C GLY A 130 -31.61 13.80 -11.64
N GLU A 131 -31.06 15.00 -11.65
CA GLU A 131 -31.78 16.23 -11.91
C GLU A 131 -31.72 16.54 -13.40
N GLU A 132 -32.88 16.81 -14.01
CA GLU A 132 -32.96 17.20 -15.41
C GLU A 132 -32.36 18.61 -15.60
N GLY A 133 -31.37 18.70 -16.47
CA GLY A 133 -30.69 19.93 -16.84
C GLY A 133 -30.92 20.30 -18.32
N GLU A 134 -30.06 21.19 -18.82
CA GLU A 134 -30.13 21.64 -20.20
C GLU A 134 -29.97 20.49 -21.20
N GLY A 135 -30.67 20.59 -22.33
CA GLY A 135 -30.55 19.63 -23.43
C GLY A 135 -31.13 18.24 -23.12
N TYR A 136 -32.00 18.10 -22.12
CA TYR A 136 -32.56 16.81 -21.66
C TYR A 136 -31.52 15.87 -21.04
N SER A 137 -30.40 16.42 -20.56
CA SER A 137 -29.39 15.65 -19.84
C SER A 137 -29.74 15.58 -18.36
N PHE A 138 -29.60 14.41 -17.77
CA PHE A 138 -29.75 14.23 -16.33
C PHE A 138 -28.38 14.25 -15.67
N TRP A 139 -28.27 14.98 -14.56
CA TRP A 139 -27.03 15.13 -13.79
C TRP A 139 -27.23 14.63 -12.37
N ALA A 140 -26.22 13.95 -11.83
CA ALA A 140 -26.19 13.61 -10.41
C ALA A 140 -24.77 13.74 -9.86
N THR A 141 -24.67 13.80 -8.54
CA THR A 141 -23.41 13.66 -7.81
C THR A 141 -23.57 12.54 -6.81
N ILE A 142 -22.68 11.56 -6.87
CA ILE A 142 -22.70 10.36 -6.02
C ILE A 142 -21.44 10.40 -5.16
N GLU A 143 -21.61 10.39 -3.83
CA GLU A 143 -20.48 10.20 -2.93
C GLU A 143 -20.04 8.73 -2.95
N VAL A 144 -18.76 8.49 -3.25
CA VAL A 144 -18.18 7.14 -3.32
C VAL A 144 -16.94 7.06 -2.42
N PRO A 145 -16.76 5.99 -1.64
CA PRO A 145 -15.55 5.81 -0.83
C PRO A 145 -14.31 5.64 -1.71
N LEU A 146 -13.21 6.34 -1.38
CA LEU A 146 -11.95 6.26 -2.13
C LEU A 146 -11.22 4.93 -1.93
N ASN A 147 -11.40 4.29 -0.78
CA ASN A 147 -10.83 2.98 -0.46
C ASN A 147 -11.56 1.82 -1.15
N ASN A 148 -12.66 2.09 -1.85
CA ASN A 148 -13.38 1.09 -2.62
C ASN A 148 -12.96 1.13 -4.08
N ASN A 149 -12.56 -0.03 -4.62
CA ASN A 149 -12.51 -0.19 -6.06
C ASN A 149 -13.93 -0.16 -6.62
N LEU A 150 -14.20 0.82 -7.47
CA LEU A 150 -15.42 0.87 -8.25
C LEU A 150 -15.33 -0.15 -9.38
N LYS A 151 -16.48 -0.58 -9.89
CA LYS A 151 -16.58 -1.59 -10.94
C LYS A 151 -17.45 -1.13 -12.10
N LYS A 152 -18.62 -0.54 -11.81
CA LYS A 152 -19.61 -0.19 -12.84
C LYS A 152 -20.32 1.11 -12.53
N LEU A 153 -20.51 1.91 -13.56
CA LEU A 153 -21.43 3.04 -13.59
C LEU A 153 -22.64 2.68 -14.47
N SER A 154 -23.84 2.87 -13.97
CA SER A 154 -25.09 2.59 -14.67
C SER A 154 -26.10 3.71 -14.48
N VAL A 155 -27.05 3.82 -15.42
CA VAL A 155 -28.20 4.72 -15.32
C VAL A 155 -29.49 3.94 -15.57
N SER A 156 -30.54 4.29 -14.83
CA SER A 156 -31.90 3.83 -15.06
C SER A 156 -32.79 5.01 -15.41
N PHE A 157 -33.55 4.88 -16.49
CA PHE A 157 -34.60 5.83 -16.87
C PHE A 157 -35.97 5.20 -16.65
N ASP A 158 -36.83 5.90 -15.92
CA ASP A 158 -38.18 5.47 -15.57
C ASP A 158 -39.20 6.56 -15.90
N ASP A 159 -40.19 6.23 -16.74
CA ASP A 159 -41.31 7.11 -17.09
C ASP A 159 -42.59 6.83 -16.29
N GLY A 160 -42.51 5.94 -15.28
CA GLY A 160 -43.61 5.47 -14.45
C GLY A 160 -44.37 4.27 -15.04
N THR A 161 -44.12 3.91 -16.30
CA THR A 161 -44.70 2.74 -16.97
C THR A 161 -43.63 1.73 -17.35
N VAL A 162 -42.47 2.20 -17.81
CA VAL A 162 -41.34 1.40 -18.25
C VAL A 162 -40.07 1.92 -17.59
N GLN A 163 -39.37 1.02 -16.92
CA GLN A 163 -38.02 1.24 -16.43
C GLN A 163 -37.02 0.54 -17.35
N LYS A 164 -36.01 1.26 -17.82
CA LYS A 164 -34.88 0.71 -18.58
C LYS A 164 -33.57 1.09 -17.90
N THR A 165 -32.65 0.14 -17.81
CA THR A 165 -31.34 0.34 -17.18
C THR A 165 -30.22 -0.04 -18.14
N GLU A 166 -29.16 0.75 -18.15
CA GLU A 166 -27.97 0.53 -18.98
C GLU A 166 -26.70 0.75 -18.17
N ILE A 167 -25.70 -0.12 -18.40
CA ILE A 167 -24.33 0.07 -17.93
C ILE A 167 -23.65 1.05 -18.86
N LEU A 168 -23.25 2.20 -18.32
CA LEU A 168 -22.56 3.26 -19.05
C LEU A 168 -21.09 2.92 -19.25
N GLU A 169 -20.42 2.52 -18.17
CA GLU A 169 -18.98 2.31 -18.14
C GLU A 169 -18.55 1.39 -17.02
N GLU A 170 -17.38 0.77 -17.18
CA GLU A 170 -16.67 0.08 -16.13
C GLU A 170 -15.62 1.03 -15.56
N ILE A 171 -15.74 1.38 -14.28
CA ILE A 171 -14.79 2.27 -13.61
C ILE A 171 -13.70 1.38 -13.03
N TYR A 172 -12.44 1.71 -13.28
CA TYR A 172 -11.30 0.97 -12.77
C TYR A 172 -10.42 1.84 -11.87
N GLU A 173 -9.85 1.21 -10.84
CA GLU A 173 -8.67 1.72 -10.13
C GLU A 173 -8.82 3.11 -9.48
N LEU A 174 -10.01 3.47 -9.00
CA LEU A 174 -10.22 4.76 -8.32
C LEU A 174 -9.28 4.91 -7.11
N SER A 175 -9.20 3.91 -6.25
CA SER A 175 -8.30 3.91 -5.09
C SER A 175 -6.84 4.14 -5.51
N ASN A 176 -6.35 3.42 -6.51
CA ASN A 176 -4.99 3.53 -7.04
C ASN A 176 -4.66 4.92 -7.61
N ARG A 177 -5.65 5.74 -7.98
CA ARG A 177 -5.43 7.10 -8.53
C ARG A 177 -5.36 8.18 -7.45
N TYR A 178 -6.04 7.96 -6.32
CA TYR A 178 -6.24 9.00 -5.29
C TYR A 178 -5.60 8.65 -3.93
N MET A 179 -5.29 7.37 -3.68
CA MET A 179 -4.70 6.90 -2.43
C MET A 179 -3.20 6.69 -2.56
N MET A 180 -2.44 7.00 -1.52
CA MET A 180 -1.01 6.71 -1.48
C MET A 180 -0.78 5.19 -1.38
N LYS A 181 0.32 4.67 -1.94
CA LYS A 181 0.77 3.31 -1.63
C LYS A 181 1.80 3.37 -0.50
N VAL A 182 1.61 2.51 0.49
CA VAL A 182 2.52 2.35 1.63
C VAL A 182 3.04 0.92 1.59
N ASP A 183 4.34 0.73 1.74
CA ASP A 183 4.91 -0.60 2.00
C ASP A 183 6.03 -0.47 3.03
N SER A 184 6.08 -1.37 3.99
CA SER A 184 7.05 -1.35 5.07
C SER A 184 7.74 -2.69 5.20
N THR A 185 9.03 -2.65 5.49
CA THR A 185 9.85 -3.84 5.65
C THR A 185 10.78 -3.70 6.85
N ILE A 186 11.15 -4.81 7.47
CA ILE A 186 12.16 -4.82 8.54
C ILE A 186 13.52 -5.10 7.93
N GLN A 187 14.49 -4.24 8.26
CA GLN A 187 15.89 -4.39 7.92
C GLN A 187 16.71 -4.79 9.14
N ASN A 188 17.65 -5.71 8.91
CA ASN A 188 18.68 -6.12 9.87
C ASN A 188 18.14 -6.48 11.27
N MET A 189 17.00 -7.18 11.34
CA MET A 189 16.42 -7.63 12.60
C MET A 189 17.36 -8.60 13.33
N ASN A 190 17.59 -8.32 14.61
CA ASN A 190 18.27 -9.20 15.54
C ASN A 190 17.41 -9.36 16.78
N ILE A 191 17.25 -10.61 17.22
CA ILE A 191 16.48 -10.99 18.39
C ILE A 191 17.36 -11.83 19.28
N MET A 192 17.55 -11.37 20.52
CA MET A 192 18.30 -12.11 21.53
C MET A 192 17.38 -12.53 22.67
N ASN A 193 17.43 -13.81 23.05
CA ASN A 193 16.73 -14.31 24.21
C ASN A 193 17.61 -14.21 25.47
N ASN A 194 17.12 -13.46 26.45
CA ASN A 194 17.79 -13.23 27.72
C ASN A 194 16.81 -13.54 28.86
N ASN A 195 16.70 -14.83 29.23
CA ASN A 195 15.91 -15.32 30.36
C ASN A 195 14.48 -14.73 30.43
N HIS A 196 13.59 -15.16 29.52
CA HIS A 196 12.18 -14.71 29.42
C HIS A 196 11.98 -13.25 28.96
N LYS A 197 13.03 -12.64 28.43
CA LYS A 197 12.97 -11.37 27.72
C LYS A 197 13.57 -11.52 26.34
N LEU A 198 12.89 -11.01 25.33
CA LEU A 198 13.45 -10.88 23.98
C LEU A 198 13.89 -9.44 23.78
N GLU A 199 15.14 -9.28 23.37
CA GLU A 199 15.74 -8.01 22.99
C GLU A 199 15.71 -7.92 21.46
N TYR A 200 14.83 -7.06 20.94
CA TYR A 200 14.66 -6.79 19.53
C TYR A 200 15.48 -5.57 19.14
N SER A 201 16.27 -5.67 18.08
CA SER A 201 16.95 -4.54 17.47
C SER A 201 16.90 -4.62 15.95
N GLY A 202 16.82 -3.47 15.29
CA GLY A 202 16.72 -3.40 13.83
C GLY A 202 16.24 -2.03 13.38
N ALA A 203 15.81 -1.97 12.12
CA ALA A 203 15.14 -0.80 11.57
C ALA A 203 13.93 -1.21 10.75
N VAL A 204 12.91 -0.36 10.71
CA VAL A 204 11.82 -0.44 9.75
C VAL A 204 12.09 0.58 8.66
N GLU A 205 12.05 0.13 7.40
CA GLU A 205 12.01 1.00 6.23
C GLU A 205 10.57 1.07 5.73
N THR A 206 10.02 2.28 5.65
CA THR A 206 8.69 2.54 5.11
C THR A 206 8.81 3.32 3.80
N TYR A 207 8.30 2.72 2.74
CA TYR A 207 8.22 3.24 1.38
C TYR A 207 6.85 3.87 1.14
N PHE A 208 6.88 5.03 0.48
CA PHE A 208 5.70 5.75 0.06
C PHE A 208 5.75 5.97 -1.45
N SER A 209 4.65 5.69 -2.14
CA SER A 209 4.45 6.12 -3.53
C SER A 209 3.24 7.06 -3.57
N MET A 210 3.53 8.33 -3.86
CA MET A 210 2.51 9.38 -3.92
C MET A 210 1.74 9.31 -5.23
N ASN A 211 0.44 9.60 -5.16
CA ASN A 211 -0.41 9.65 -6.35
C ASN A 211 -0.72 11.09 -6.77
N MET A 212 -0.48 11.37 -8.05
CA MET A 212 -0.50 12.74 -8.59
C MET A 212 -1.91 13.34 -8.60
N GLU A 213 -2.94 12.55 -8.89
CA GLU A 213 -4.32 13.06 -8.99
C GLU A 213 -4.94 13.38 -7.63
N GLY A 214 -4.62 12.58 -6.60
CA GLY A 214 -5.16 12.78 -5.25
C GLY A 214 -4.41 13.78 -4.38
N ASN A 215 -3.21 14.20 -4.79
CA ASN A 215 -2.31 15.01 -3.95
C ASN A 215 -2.21 14.43 -2.53
N ASN A 216 -2.04 13.10 -2.47
CA ASN A 216 -2.04 12.33 -1.24
C ASN A 216 -0.60 12.12 -0.74
N TYR A 217 -0.33 12.52 0.51
CA TYR A 217 0.99 12.46 1.13
C TYR A 217 0.90 12.11 2.63
N PRO A 218 1.93 11.47 3.20
CA PRO A 218 1.93 11.09 4.60
C PRO A 218 2.06 12.33 5.50
N VAL A 219 1.31 12.37 6.60
CA VAL A 219 1.35 13.49 7.59
C VAL A 219 1.83 13.06 8.96
N SER A 220 1.66 11.78 9.31
CA SER A 220 2.20 11.20 10.53
C SER A 220 2.37 9.70 10.37
N GLY A 221 3.25 9.09 11.15
CA GLY A 221 3.39 7.65 11.18
C GLY A 221 3.94 7.14 12.50
N GLU A 222 3.71 5.86 12.78
CA GLU A 222 4.21 5.19 13.97
C GLU A 222 4.43 3.69 13.74
N ILE A 223 5.43 3.16 14.43
CA ILE A 223 5.65 1.74 14.60
C ILE A 223 5.14 1.35 15.99
N ARG A 224 4.28 0.34 16.04
CA ARG A 224 3.72 -0.23 17.25
C ARG A 224 4.32 -1.62 17.48
N PHE A 225 4.98 -1.78 18.61
CA PHE A 225 5.24 -3.11 19.17
C PHE A 225 4.03 -3.53 19.96
N GLN A 226 3.45 -4.67 19.60
CA GLN A 226 2.27 -5.23 20.25
C GLN A 226 2.60 -6.61 20.80
N LYS A 227 1.98 -6.94 21.93
CA LYS A 227 1.98 -8.28 22.51
C LYS A 227 0.56 -8.71 22.79
N ASP A 228 0.15 -9.83 22.22
CA ASP A 228 -1.20 -10.38 22.39
C ASP A 228 -2.29 -9.32 22.10
N GLY A 229 -2.10 -8.54 21.02
CA GLY A 229 -2.96 -7.41 20.64
C GLY A 229 -2.87 -6.16 21.52
N THR A 230 -2.03 -6.17 22.56
CA THR A 230 -1.84 -5.04 23.47
C THR A 230 -0.62 -4.23 23.07
N LEU A 231 -0.78 -2.90 22.93
CA LEU A 231 0.34 -1.99 22.66
C LEU A 231 1.37 -2.00 23.80
N ILE A 232 2.63 -2.27 23.45
CA ILE A 232 3.78 -2.22 24.36
C ILE A 232 4.56 -0.92 24.17
N LYS A 233 4.83 -0.56 22.92
CA LYS A 233 5.63 0.61 22.57
C LYS A 233 5.16 1.24 21.27
N LYS A 234 5.21 2.56 21.22
CA LYS A 234 5.03 3.37 20.02
C LYS A 234 6.34 4.11 19.72
N ILE A 235 6.80 4.03 18.48
CA ILE A 235 7.96 4.76 17.96
C ILE A 235 7.46 5.62 16.79
N PRO A 236 7.66 6.94 16.80
CA PRO A 236 7.22 7.78 15.68
C PRO A 236 8.05 7.48 14.43
N VAL A 237 7.39 7.39 13.27
CA VAL A 237 8.04 7.43 11.96
C VAL A 237 8.21 8.91 11.61
N ASN A 238 9.45 9.34 11.37
CA ASN A 238 9.75 10.75 11.10
C ASN A 238 9.34 11.13 9.67
N VAL A 239 8.05 11.30 9.42
CA VAL A 239 7.51 11.84 8.18
C VAL A 239 7.67 13.36 8.20
N GLU A 240 8.89 13.87 8.06
CA GLU A 240 9.11 15.31 8.01
C GLU A 240 8.29 15.92 6.88
N LYS A 241 7.60 17.02 7.20
CA LYS A 241 7.09 17.92 6.16
C LYS A 241 8.32 18.48 5.46
N LEU A 242 8.54 18.15 4.19
CA LEU A 242 9.56 18.82 3.39
C LEU A 242 9.18 20.29 3.35
N ASP A 243 9.90 21.09 4.13
CA ASP A 243 9.70 22.53 4.21
C ASP A 243 10.00 23.12 2.82
N ASP A 244 9.24 24.13 2.41
CA ASP A 244 9.26 24.73 1.06
C ASP A 244 10.57 25.50 0.73
N SER A 245 11.69 25.15 1.39
CA SER A 245 12.95 25.88 1.30
C SER A 245 14.05 25.00 0.70
N THR A 246 14.74 25.59 -0.27
CA THR A 246 15.79 25.05 -1.14
C THR A 246 17.09 24.65 -0.42
N GLY A 247 17.02 23.92 0.69
CA GLY A 247 18.16 23.63 1.56
C GLY A 247 18.72 22.22 1.38
N ARG A 248 19.76 22.06 0.54
CA ARG A 248 20.71 20.94 0.65
C ARG A 248 21.27 20.90 2.08
N ASN A 249 20.91 19.91 2.88
CA ASN A 249 21.67 19.56 4.09
C ASN A 249 22.52 18.32 3.81
N ASN A 250 23.80 18.58 3.57
CA ASN A 250 24.84 17.63 3.16
C ASN A 250 25.47 16.84 4.33
N GLU A 251 24.74 16.53 5.40
CA GLU A 251 25.32 15.82 6.56
C GLU A 251 24.52 14.62 7.08
N SER A 252 23.52 14.14 6.32
CA SER A 252 22.88 12.86 6.57
C SER A 252 22.88 12.08 5.27
N HIS A 253 23.47 10.88 5.26
CA HIS A 253 23.43 9.98 4.10
C HIS A 253 22.02 9.38 3.86
N ASP A 254 21.01 9.91 4.55
CA ASP A 254 19.62 9.50 4.49
C ASP A 254 18.80 10.74 4.09
N LEU A 255 17.93 10.59 3.09
CA LEU A 255 17.07 11.59 2.44
C LEU A 255 17.62 12.25 1.16
N TYR A 256 17.14 11.75 0.01
CA TYR A 256 17.02 12.49 -1.24
C TYR A 256 15.54 12.59 -1.60
N ILE A 257 14.91 13.73 -1.35
CA ILE A 257 13.65 14.13 -1.98
C ILE A 257 13.74 15.65 -2.23
N GLU A 258 13.92 16.05 -3.49
CA GLU A 258 13.90 17.47 -3.91
C GLU A 258 12.45 17.87 -4.16
N LYS A 259 11.81 18.59 -3.22
CA LYS A 259 10.46 19.17 -3.35
C LYS A 259 9.35 18.09 -3.41
N TYR A 260 8.17 18.37 -2.88
CA TYR A 260 7.00 17.49 -3.12
C TYR A 260 6.63 17.54 -4.60
N VAL A 261 7.27 16.72 -5.42
CA VAL A 261 6.95 16.55 -6.82
C VAL A 261 6.09 15.30 -6.94
N ALA A 262 4.87 15.51 -7.41
CA ALA A 262 3.92 14.46 -7.72
C ALA A 262 4.61 13.37 -8.59
N GLY A 263 4.62 12.11 -8.11
CA GLY A 263 5.33 10.98 -8.74
C GLY A 263 6.59 10.50 -8.01
N GLU A 264 7.04 11.19 -6.96
CA GLU A 264 8.23 10.78 -6.19
C GLU A 264 7.90 9.73 -5.11
N SER A 265 8.87 8.84 -4.88
CA SER A 265 8.80 7.82 -3.82
C SER A 265 9.76 8.17 -2.70
N GLY A 266 9.29 8.12 -1.45
CA GLY A 266 10.09 8.41 -0.27
C GLY A 266 10.36 7.16 0.55
N VAL A 267 11.53 7.09 1.18
CA VAL A 267 11.90 6.02 2.12
C VAL A 267 12.24 6.63 3.47
N TYR A 268 11.60 6.11 4.51
CA TYR A 268 11.84 6.55 5.88
C TYR A 268 12.31 5.38 6.73
N THR A 269 13.47 5.55 7.34
CA THR A 269 14.10 4.52 8.17
C THR A 269 13.94 4.88 9.63
N THR A 270 13.32 3.98 10.40
CA THR A 270 13.15 4.15 11.85
C THR A 270 13.80 2.98 12.57
N SER A 271 14.91 3.26 13.27
CA SER A 271 15.60 2.27 14.10
C SER A 271 14.86 2.02 15.41
N PHE A 272 14.95 0.80 15.91
CA PHE A 272 14.37 0.41 17.18
C PHE A 272 15.32 -0.47 17.99
N ASN A 273 15.19 -0.39 19.31
CA ASN A 273 15.79 -1.30 20.27
C ASN A 273 14.82 -1.46 21.43
N GLU A 274 14.17 -2.61 21.53
CA GLU A 274 13.07 -2.85 22.46
C GLU A 274 13.26 -4.18 23.19
N THR A 275 12.96 -4.18 24.48
CA THR A 275 13.01 -5.39 25.31
C THR A 275 11.61 -5.77 25.74
N ILE A 276 11.16 -6.96 25.35
CA ILE A 276 9.80 -7.43 25.61
C ILE A 276 9.85 -8.69 26.47
N ALA A 277 9.21 -8.62 27.64
CA ALA A 277 8.97 -9.80 28.47
C ALA A 277 7.82 -10.62 27.89
N TYR A 278 8.01 -11.94 27.80
CA TYR A 278 7.05 -12.86 27.21
C TYR A 278 6.61 -13.96 28.18
N LYS A 279 5.51 -14.61 27.83
CA LYS A 279 5.08 -15.89 28.40
C LYS A 279 4.99 -16.91 27.26
N LYS A 280 4.85 -18.19 27.61
CA LYS A 280 4.52 -19.23 26.63
C LYS A 280 3.31 -18.80 25.80
N ASP A 281 3.42 -18.99 24.50
CA ASP A 281 2.45 -18.68 23.45
C ASP A 281 2.10 -17.19 23.28
N SER A 282 2.90 -16.28 23.86
CA SER A 282 2.77 -14.86 23.57
C SER A 282 3.02 -14.59 22.09
N LEU A 283 2.14 -13.82 21.46
CA LEU A 283 2.27 -13.30 20.10
C LEU A 283 2.90 -11.91 20.16
N ILE A 284 4.02 -11.71 19.47
CA ILE A 284 4.65 -10.40 19.30
C ILE A 284 4.46 -9.94 17.86
N GLU A 285 3.97 -8.71 17.70
CA GLU A 285 3.74 -8.11 16.39
C GLU A 285 4.42 -6.74 16.30
N ILE A 286 4.93 -6.43 15.11
CA ILE A 286 5.39 -5.10 14.73
C ILE A 286 4.44 -4.59 13.66
N VAL A 287 3.72 -3.52 13.99
CA VAL A 287 2.69 -2.93 13.13
C VAL A 287 3.09 -1.51 12.77
N VAL A 288 3.11 -1.19 11.49
CA VAL A 288 3.32 0.16 10.98
C VAL A 288 1.97 0.79 10.70
N ILE A 289 1.80 2.03 11.15
CA ILE A 289 0.60 2.82 10.91
C ILE A 289 1.02 4.17 10.37
N ILE A 290 0.50 4.51 9.19
CA ILE A 290 0.73 5.80 8.55
C ILE A 290 -0.61 6.48 8.36
N ASN A 291 -0.68 7.78 8.66
CA ASN A 291 -1.84 8.60 8.37
C ASN A 291 -1.48 9.60 7.27
N ASP A 292 -2.41 9.82 6.34
CA ASP A 292 -2.23 10.77 5.25
C ASP A 292 -2.99 12.10 5.45
N ASN A 293 -2.79 13.01 4.50
CA ASN A 293 -3.42 14.32 4.48
C ASN A 293 -4.90 14.32 4.08
N LEU A 294 -5.42 13.17 3.62
CA LEU A 294 -6.82 12.96 3.27
C LEU A 294 -7.61 12.29 4.39
N GLY A 295 -6.94 11.85 5.46
CA GLY A 295 -7.57 11.25 6.64
C GLY A 295 -7.53 9.72 6.66
N PHE A 296 -6.95 9.07 5.66
CA PHE A 296 -6.84 7.61 5.62
C PHE A 296 -5.69 7.12 6.51
N GLN A 297 -5.92 5.95 7.11
CA GLN A 297 -4.91 5.23 7.87
C GLN A 297 -4.48 3.96 7.13
N TYR A 298 -3.18 3.85 6.84
CA TYR A 298 -2.55 2.68 6.25
C TYR A 298 -1.90 1.88 7.36
N LYS A 299 -2.38 0.66 7.58
CA LYS A 299 -1.92 -0.24 8.64
C LYS A 299 -1.34 -1.51 8.03
N GLN A 300 -0.11 -1.84 8.40
CA GLN A 300 0.59 -3.03 7.91
C GLN A 300 1.25 -3.78 9.06
N THR A 301 0.97 -5.08 9.21
CA THR A 301 1.69 -5.95 10.15
C THR A 301 2.90 -6.55 9.42
N ILE A 302 4.09 -6.02 9.71
CA ILE A 302 5.32 -6.41 9.00
C ILE A 302 6.06 -7.59 9.62
N TYR A 303 5.72 -7.92 10.87
CA TYR A 303 6.28 -9.03 11.61
C TYR A 303 5.29 -9.53 12.65
N GLY A 304 5.21 -10.86 12.79
CA GLY A 304 4.38 -11.55 13.74
C GLY A 304 4.95 -12.93 14.06
N GLU A 305 5.40 -13.15 15.30
CA GLU A 305 5.89 -14.44 15.76
C GLU A 305 5.32 -14.81 17.13
N ARG A 306 5.11 -16.10 17.33
CA ARG A 306 4.76 -16.66 18.63
C ARG A 306 5.99 -17.20 19.32
N ILE A 307 5.95 -17.18 20.64
CA ILE A 307 7.06 -17.61 21.48
C ILE A 307 6.67 -18.89 22.21
N ASP A 308 7.50 -19.93 22.09
CA ASP A 308 7.27 -21.19 22.79
C ASP A 308 7.66 -21.11 24.29
N GLU A 309 7.67 -22.25 24.97
CA GLU A 309 8.05 -22.33 26.40
C GLU A 309 9.55 -22.16 26.67
N ASN A 310 10.39 -22.31 25.66
CA ASN A 310 11.85 -22.17 25.73
C ASN A 310 12.32 -20.79 25.23
N GLY A 311 11.39 -19.98 24.70
CA GLY A 311 11.70 -18.71 24.08
C GLY A 311 12.16 -18.83 22.64
N GLU A 312 11.91 -19.96 21.99
CA GLU A 312 12.07 -20.12 20.55
C GLU A 312 10.88 -19.48 19.83
N LEU A 313 11.19 -18.82 18.72
CA LEU A 313 10.22 -18.11 17.90
C LEU A 313 9.74 -19.00 16.77
N TYR A 314 8.44 -18.97 16.51
CA TYR A 314 7.86 -19.59 15.33
C TYR A 314 6.92 -18.63 14.62
N LEU A 315 6.94 -18.70 13.29
CA LEU A 315 6.12 -17.88 12.41
C LEU A 315 4.65 -18.01 12.80
N SER A 316 4.00 -16.87 13.02
CA SER A 316 2.55 -16.81 13.11
C SER A 316 1.97 -16.54 11.73
N ASP A 317 0.74 -16.99 11.48
CA ASP A 317 0.00 -16.59 10.28
C ASP A 317 -0.37 -15.11 10.42
N TYR A 318 0.47 -14.21 9.91
CA TYR A 318 0.18 -12.79 9.78
C TYR A 318 0.17 -12.37 8.31
N SER A 319 -0.72 -11.44 7.97
CA SER A 319 -0.75 -10.83 6.64
C SER A 319 0.10 -9.57 6.64
N ASN A 320 1.00 -9.46 5.65
CA ASN A 320 1.75 -8.23 5.39
C ASN A 320 1.00 -7.28 4.43
N GLU A 321 -0.30 -7.51 4.24
CA GLU A 321 -1.15 -6.62 3.46
C GLU A 321 -1.39 -5.31 4.21
N VAL A 322 -1.54 -4.25 3.42
CA VAL A 322 -1.87 -2.93 3.93
C VAL A 322 -3.38 -2.82 4.00
N ILE A 323 -3.89 -2.62 5.21
CA ILE A 323 -5.28 -2.33 5.46
C ILE A 323 -5.44 -0.81 5.47
N ILE A 324 -6.41 -0.33 4.71
CA ILE A 324 -6.76 1.09 4.61
C ILE A 324 -8.05 1.31 5.40
N GLU A 325 -7.93 2.04 6.50
CA GLU A 325 -9.04 2.37 7.43
C GLU A 325 -9.45 3.84 7.33
#